data_AF-A0A7C2R0C1-F1
#
_entry.id   AF-A0A7C2R0C1-F1
#
_cell.length_a   1.000
_cell.length_b   1.000
_cell.length_c   1.000
_cell.angle_alpha   90.00
_cell.angle_beta   90.00
_cell.angle_gamma   90.00
#
_symmetry.space_group_name_H-M   'P 1'
#
loop_
_entity.id
_entity.type
_entity.pdbx_description
1 polymer ?
#
loop_
_entity_poly.entity_id
_entity_poly.type
_entity_poly.pdbx_seq_one_letter_code
_entity_poly.pdbx_strand_id
1 'polypeptide(L)'
;MLKFALILAAIVSLVYGLGFLLIPNTLVKLSGGSLVEASWLRWPGGVLIAWAIGTLMVFGKPEKQNIFVTSLALAHLLSGLGLLYSWIVREYDGATWFIAIPTCLLLILSALLYWSRSQAKKVL
;
A
#
# COMPACT_ATOMS: atom_id res chain seq x y z
N MET A 1 -17.53 -7.49 -2.22
CA MET A 1 -16.30 -7.45 -1.38
C MET A 1 -15.13 -6.84 -2.13
N LEU A 2 -14.91 -7.17 -3.41
CA LEU A 2 -13.79 -6.62 -4.20
C LEU A 2 -13.79 -5.10 -4.27
N LYS A 3 -14.94 -4.47 -4.57
CA LYS A 3 -15.05 -3.00 -4.62
C LYS A 3 -14.63 -2.32 -3.30
N PHE A 4 -14.96 -2.93 -2.16
CA PHE A 4 -14.54 -2.46 -0.84
C PHE A 4 -13.02 -2.57 -0.65
N ALA A 5 -12.43 -3.71 -1.03
CA ALA A 5 -10.98 -3.89 -0.97
C ALA A 5 -10.23 -2.90 -1.89
N LEU A 6 -10.75 -2.67 -3.11
CA LEU A 6 -10.18 -1.73 -4.07
C LEU A 6 -10.25 -0.28 -3.55
N ILE A 7 -11.39 0.17 -3.01
CA ILE A 7 -11.48 1.54 -2.51
C ILE A 7 -10.56 1.76 -1.30
N LEU A 8 -10.45 0.78 -0.40
CA LEU A 8 -9.53 0.85 0.73
C LEU A 8 -8.07 0.90 0.25
N ALA A 9 -7.68 0.03 -0.69
CA ALA A 9 -6.35 0.05 -1.28
C ALA A 9 -6.04 1.39 -1.97
N ALA A 10 -7.00 1.97 -2.68
CA ALA A 10 -6.86 3.28 -3.32
C ALA A 10 -6.64 4.40 -2.29
N ILE A 11 -7.44 4.43 -1.21
CA ILE A 11 -7.31 5.43 -0.14
C ILE A 11 -5.94 5.31 0.53
N VAL A 12 -5.52 4.10 0.92
CA VAL A 12 -4.23 3.86 1.57
C VAL A 12 -3.09 4.28 0.65
N SER A 13 -3.10 3.85 -0.61
CA SER A 13 -2.07 4.22 -1.59
C SER A 13 -2.03 5.73 -1.82
N LEU A 14 -3.19 6.40 -1.85
CA LEU A 14 -3.24 7.84 -2.05
C LEU A 14 -2.71 8.62 -0.83
N VAL A 15 -3.10 8.24 0.40
CA VAL A 15 -2.66 8.90 1.63
C VAL A 15 -1.14 8.77 1.81
N TYR A 16 -0.62 7.54 1.73
CA TYR A 16 0.82 7.31 1.84
C TYR A 16 1.58 7.87 0.64
N GLY A 17 1.01 7.77 -0.57
CA GLY A 17 1.61 8.28 -1.79
C GLY A 17 1.77 9.80 -1.78
N LEU A 18 0.72 10.54 -1.44
CA LEU A 18 0.78 12.00 -1.30
C LEU A 18 1.73 12.42 -0.17
N GLY A 19 1.69 11.72 0.96
CA GLY A 19 2.57 11.99 2.08
C GLY A 19 4.05 11.83 1.71
N PHE A 20 4.43 10.71 1.10
CA PHE A 20 5.80 10.45 0.68
C PHE A 20 6.26 11.32 -0.49
N LEU A 21 5.36 11.67 -1.42
CA LEU A 21 5.72 12.49 -2.57
C LEU A 21 5.89 13.97 -2.21
N LEU A 22 4.94 14.54 -1.46
CA LEU A 22 4.86 15.99 -1.24
C LEU A 22 5.55 16.42 0.06
N ILE A 23 5.41 15.64 1.13
CA ILE A 23 5.85 16.03 2.48
C ILE A 23 6.67 14.95 3.21
N PRO A 24 7.66 14.30 2.56
CA PRO A 24 8.41 13.18 3.14
C PRO A 24 9.10 13.53 4.46
N ASN A 25 9.73 14.71 4.55
CA ASN A 25 10.45 15.14 5.75
C ASN A 25 9.52 15.35 6.95
N THR A 26 8.27 15.75 6.72
CA THR A 26 7.26 15.87 7.78
C THR A 26 6.89 14.50 8.32
N LEU A 27 6.70 13.51 7.45
CA LEU A 27 6.41 12.14 7.87
C LEU A 27 7.55 11.52 8.67
N VAL A 28 8.80 11.69 8.23
CA VAL A 28 9.98 11.19 8.97
C VAL A 28 10.07 11.84 10.35
N LYS A 29 9.86 13.15 10.45
CA LYS A 29 9.85 13.86 11.75
C LYS A 29 8.74 13.38 12.66
N LEU A 30 7.53 13.20 12.13
CA LEU A 30 6.39 12.67 12.89
C LEU A 30 6.66 11.25 13.38
N SER A 31 7.41 10.46 12.61
CA SER A 31 7.78 9.12 12.99
C SER A 31 8.85 9.08 14.09
N GLY A 32 9.53 10.20 14.37
CA GLY A 32 10.62 10.26 15.35
C GLY A 32 11.84 9.41 14.98
N GLY A 33 11.93 8.96 13.73
CA GLY A 33 13.05 8.15 13.23
C GLY A 33 14.20 8.99 12.72
N SER A 34 15.29 8.32 12.30
CA SER A 34 16.42 8.99 11.66
C SER A 34 16.04 9.68 10.35
N LEU A 35 16.79 10.74 10.02
CA LEU A 35 16.58 11.46 8.77
C LEU A 35 16.98 10.57 7.58
N VAL A 36 16.04 10.39 6.66
CA VAL A 36 16.26 9.70 5.39
C VAL A 36 16.23 10.72 4.26
N GLU A 37 17.06 10.51 3.25
CA GLU A 37 17.06 11.31 2.03
C GLU A 37 15.66 11.37 1.40
N ALA A 38 15.12 12.59 1.26
CA ALA A 38 13.73 12.78 0.81
C ALA A 38 13.45 12.14 -0.56
N SER A 39 14.46 12.07 -1.43
CA SER A 39 14.37 11.44 -2.75
C SER A 39 13.98 9.95 -2.68
N TRP A 40 14.44 9.23 -1.64
CA TRP A 40 14.14 7.82 -1.42
C TRP A 40 12.67 7.59 -1.05
N LEU A 41 12.01 8.60 -0.49
CA LEU A 41 10.58 8.56 -0.17
C LEU A 41 9.72 9.11 -1.33
N ARG A 42 10.20 10.11 -2.06
CA ARG A 42 9.44 10.71 -3.17
C ARG A 42 9.15 9.73 -4.29
N TRP A 43 10.15 8.91 -4.66
CA TRP A 43 9.98 7.91 -5.72
C TRP A 43 8.87 6.90 -5.40
N PRO A 44 8.87 6.18 -4.26
CA PRO A 44 7.77 5.29 -3.92
C PRO A 44 6.45 6.05 -3.71
N GLY A 45 6.48 7.31 -3.28
CA GLY A 45 5.30 8.17 -3.24
C GLY A 45 4.57 8.29 -4.59
N GLY A 46 5.33 8.54 -5.67
CA GLY A 46 4.78 8.58 -7.03
C GLY A 46 4.21 7.22 -7.48
N VAL A 47 4.88 6.12 -7.14
CA VAL A 47 4.41 4.75 -7.44
C VAL A 47 3.08 4.46 -6.73
N LEU A 48 2.95 4.82 -5.45
CA LEU A 48 1.72 4.65 -4.69
C LEU A 48 0.55 5.47 -5.27
N ILE A 49 0.80 6.69 -5.72
CA ILE A 49 -0.24 7.50 -6.39
C ILE A 49 -0.69 6.82 -7.70
N ALA A 50 0.25 6.31 -8.50
CA ALA A 50 -0.09 5.57 -9.72
C ALA A 50 -0.91 4.31 -9.40
N TRP A 51 -0.59 3.58 -8.33
CA TRP A 51 -1.40 2.45 -7.87
C TRP A 51 -2.79 2.88 -7.42
N ALA A 52 -2.93 4.01 -6.72
CA ALA A 52 -4.24 4.54 -6.33
C ALA A 52 -5.10 4.82 -7.56
N ILE A 53 -4.56 5.51 -8.57
CA ILE A 53 -5.27 5.83 -9.81
C ILE A 53 -5.65 4.54 -10.55
N GLY A 54 -4.72 3.61 -10.76
CA GLY A 54 -5.01 2.32 -11.40
C GLY A 54 -6.08 1.53 -10.68
N THR A 55 -6.07 1.57 -9.35
CA THR A 55 -7.07 0.92 -8.50
C THR A 55 -8.46 1.56 -8.65
N LEU A 56 -8.55 2.89 -8.75
CA LEU A 56 -9.80 3.60 -9.00
C LEU A 56 -10.37 3.31 -10.39
N MET A 57 -9.52 3.20 -11.41
CA MET A 57 -9.93 2.79 -12.75
C MET A 57 -10.54 1.37 -12.74
N VAL A 58 -9.88 0.44 -12.05
CA VAL A 58 -10.37 -0.94 -11.90
C VAL A 58 -11.62 -1.02 -11.02
N PHE A 59 -11.75 -0.15 -10.02
CA PHE A 59 -12.97 -0.07 -9.19
C PHE A 59 -14.23 0.22 -10.02
N GLY A 60 -14.12 1.11 -11.02
CA GLY A 60 -15.22 1.44 -11.93
C GLY A 60 -15.65 0.25 -12.78
N LYS A 61 -14.69 -0.54 -13.28
CA LYS A 61 -14.93 -1.72 -14.12
C LYS A 61 -14.00 -2.89 -13.74
N PRO A 62 -14.33 -3.66 -12.68
CA PRO A 62 -13.42 -4.68 -12.14
C PRO A 62 -13.37 -5.98 -12.95
N GLU A 63 -14.23 -6.10 -13.96
CA GLU A 63 -14.40 -7.30 -14.76
C GLU A 63 -13.16 -7.55 -15.63
N LYS A 64 -12.68 -8.80 -15.65
CA LYS A 64 -11.47 -9.22 -16.39
C LYS A 64 -10.17 -8.59 -15.89
N GLN A 65 -10.18 -7.93 -14.73
CA GLN A 65 -9.01 -7.30 -14.12
C GLN A 65 -8.31 -8.17 -13.07
N ASN A 66 -8.51 -9.50 -13.11
CA ASN A 66 -7.95 -10.42 -12.11
C ASN A 66 -6.42 -10.34 -12.02
N ILE A 67 -5.71 -10.11 -13.14
CA ILE A 67 -4.25 -9.95 -13.13
C ILE A 67 -3.87 -8.72 -12.30
N PHE A 68 -4.49 -7.57 -12.57
CA PHE A 68 -4.24 -6.34 -11.81
C PHE A 68 -4.53 -6.53 -10.32
N VAL A 69 -5.67 -7.11 -9.95
CA VAL A 69 -6.04 -7.34 -8.54
C VAL A 69 -5.04 -8.30 -7.86
N THR A 70 -4.56 -9.32 -8.58
CA THR A 70 -3.55 -10.25 -8.05
C THR A 70 -2.20 -9.56 -7.85
N SER A 71 -1.76 -8.76 -8.81
CA SER A 71 -0.54 -7.96 -8.70
C SER A 71 -0.62 -6.95 -7.56
N LEU A 72 -1.78 -6.29 -7.39
CA LEU A 72 -2.00 -5.35 -6.30
C LEU A 72 -1.98 -6.06 -4.93
N ALA A 73 -2.61 -7.23 -4.81
CA ALA A 73 -2.55 -8.05 -3.61
C ALA A 73 -1.10 -8.44 -3.27
N LEU A 74 -0.32 -8.87 -4.28
CA LEU A 74 1.09 -9.22 -4.11
C LEU A 74 1.94 -8.02 -3.70
N ALA A 75 1.70 -6.84 -4.29
CA ALA A 75 2.40 -5.61 -3.90
C ALA A 75 2.18 -5.27 -2.42
N HIS A 76 0.93 -5.38 -1.95
CA HIS A 76 0.60 -5.16 -0.54
C HIS A 76 1.19 -6.26 0.35
N LEU A 77 1.19 -7.52 -0.09
CA LEU A 77 1.80 -8.62 0.65
C LEU A 77 3.29 -8.39 0.87
N LEU A 78 4.04 -8.15 -0.21
CA LEU A 78 5.48 -7.97 -0.17
C LEU A 78 5.86 -6.73 0.64
N SER A 79 5.12 -5.64 0.49
CA SER A 79 5.32 -4.42 1.29
C SER A 79 5.06 -4.67 2.77
N GLY A 80 3.95 -5.34 3.10
CA GLY A 80 3.61 -5.70 4.48
C GLY A 80 4.63 -6.64 5.12
N LEU A 81 5.11 -7.65 4.38
CA LEU A 81 6.17 -8.55 4.85
C LEU A 81 7.52 -7.83 5.03
N GLY A 82 7.85 -6.89 4.15
CA GLY A 82 9.05 -6.07 4.30
C GLY A 82 9.02 -5.21 5.56
N LEU A 83 7.88 -4.56 5.84
CA LEU A 83 7.72 -3.81 7.08
C LEU A 83 7.70 -4.71 8.32
N LEU A 84 7.05 -5.88 8.23
CA LEU A 84 7.06 -6.85 9.32
C LEU A 84 8.48 -7.34 9.63
N TYR A 85 9.27 -7.63 8.59
CA TYR A 85 10.68 -8.00 8.74
C TYR A 85 11.45 -6.90 9.47
N SER A 86 11.40 -5.67 8.95
CA SER A 86 12.08 -4.50 9.54
C SER A 86 11.69 -4.27 11.00
N TRP A 87 10.43 -4.52 11.35
CA TRP A 87 9.95 -4.46 12.73
C TRP A 87 10.53 -5.57 13.62
N ILE A 88 10.55 -6.82 13.14
CA ILE A 88 11.07 -7.98 13.89
C ILE A 88 12.58 -7.84 14.14
N VAL A 89 13.34 -7.44 13.12
CA VAL A 89 14.81 -7.31 13.23
C VAL A 89 15.26 -5.98 13.83
N ARG A 90 14.32 -5.09 14.19
CA ARG A 90 14.56 -3.78 14.80
C ARG A 90 15.42 -2.84 13.94
N GLU A 91 15.25 -2.89 12.62
CA GLU A 91 15.83 -1.91 11.69
C GLU A 91 15.14 -0.55 11.79
N TYR A 92 13.86 -0.53 12.18
CA TYR A 92 13.08 0.68 12.32
C TYR A 92 13.33 1.34 13.68
N ASP A 93 13.82 2.57 13.65
CA ASP A 93 14.22 3.35 14.83
C ASP A 93 13.17 4.39 15.28
N GLY A 94 12.09 4.56 14.53
CA GLY A 94 10.98 5.46 14.86
C GLY A 94 9.94 4.86 15.81
N ALA A 95 8.88 5.61 16.04
CA ALA A 95 7.76 5.21 16.89
C ALA A 95 7.08 3.94 16.35
N THR A 96 6.91 2.92 17.20
CA THR A 96 6.41 1.59 16.78
C THR A 96 5.10 1.64 15.99
N TRP A 97 4.20 2.58 16.30
CA TRP A 97 2.92 2.69 15.58
C TRP A 97 3.09 3.08 14.10
N PHE A 98 4.16 3.80 13.75
CA PHE A 98 4.45 4.22 12.38
C PHE A 98 4.86 3.06 11.47
N ILE A 99 5.34 1.94 12.04
CA ILE A 99 5.63 0.70 11.31
C ILE A 99 4.51 -0.34 11.50
N ALA A 100 3.97 -0.48 12.71
CA ALA A 100 2.98 -1.49 13.03
C ALA A 100 1.65 -1.29 12.28
N ILE A 101 1.13 -0.06 12.24
CA ILE A 101 -0.13 0.25 11.56
C ILE A 101 -0.05 -0.07 10.06
N PRO A 102 0.92 0.47 9.29
CA PRO A 102 1.02 0.14 7.87
C PRO A 102 1.29 -1.36 7.64
N THR A 103 2.09 -2.01 8.50
CA THR A 103 2.30 -3.47 8.41
C THR A 103 0.99 -4.24 8.45
N CYS A 104 0.19 -4.03 9.50
CA CYS A 104 -1.09 -4.70 9.67
C CYS A 104 -2.06 -4.36 8.53
N LEU A 105 -2.14 -3.08 8.17
CA LEU A 105 -3.00 -2.59 7.10
C LEU A 105 -2.70 -3.23 5.75
N LEU A 106 -1.42 -3.32 5.36
CA LEU A 106 -0.98 -3.91 4.10
C LEU A 106 -1.25 -5.42 4.06
N LEU A 107 -0.99 -6.14 5.15
CA LEU A 107 -1.27 -7.58 5.22
C LEU A 107 -2.77 -7.89 5.15
N ILE A 108 -3.60 -7.11 5.86
CA ILE A 108 -5.06 -7.24 5.80
C ILE A 108 -5.56 -6.91 4.39
N LEU A 109 -5.09 -5.81 3.78
CA LEU A 109 -5.44 -5.44 2.41
C LEU A 109 -5.06 -6.51 1.40
N SER A 110 -3.87 -7.08 1.53
CA SER A 110 -3.42 -8.19 0.70
C SER A 110 -4.38 -9.37 0.78
N ALA A 111 -4.74 -9.81 2.00
CA ALA A 111 -5.69 -10.90 2.20
C ALA A 111 -7.07 -10.59 1.59
N LEU A 112 -7.58 -9.37 1.81
CA LEU A 112 -8.87 -8.93 1.25
C LEU A 112 -8.87 -8.90 -0.28
N LEU A 113 -7.83 -8.34 -0.90
CA LEU A 113 -7.68 -8.28 -2.36
C LEU A 113 -7.52 -9.69 -2.95
N TYR A 114 -6.68 -10.52 -2.33
CA TYR A 114 -6.44 -11.89 -2.77
C TYR A 114 -7.72 -12.73 -2.70
N TRP A 115 -8.47 -12.65 -1.60
CA TRP A 115 -9.72 -13.39 -1.43
C TRP A 115 -10.82 -12.93 -2.37
N SER A 116 -10.91 -11.62 -2.59
CA SER A 116 -11.96 -11.03 -3.44
C SER A 116 -11.65 -11.05 -4.94
N ARG A 117 -10.44 -11.44 -5.36
CA ARG A 117 -10.02 -11.46 -6.78
C ARG A 117 -10.91 -12.31 -7.68
N SER A 118 -11.55 -13.36 -7.15
CA SER A 118 -12.48 -14.20 -7.92
C SER A 118 -13.63 -13.38 -8.51
N GLN A 119 -14.04 -12.29 -7.87
CA GLN A 119 -15.05 -11.36 -8.39
C GLN A 119 -14.57 -10.56 -9.60
N ALA A 120 -13.25 -10.43 -9.80
CA ALA A 120 -12.65 -9.83 -10.98
C ALA A 120 -12.51 -10.81 -12.16
N LYS A 121 -12.75 -12.11 -11.94
CA LYS A 121 -12.46 -13.11 -12.96
C LYS A 121 -13.40 -13.11 -14.16
N LYS A 122 -14.66 -12.64 -14.05
CA LYS A 122 -15.76 -12.80 -15.05
C LYS A 122 -15.30 -13.59 -16.29
N VAL A 123 -15.21 -14.91 -16.10
CA VAL A 123 -14.96 -15.86 -17.18
C VAL A 123 -16.24 -15.82 -18.03
N LEU A 124 -16.05 -15.71 -19.34
CA LEU A 124 -17.12 -15.86 -20.34
C LEU A 124 -17.89 -17.17 -20.11
#